data_AF-A0A961JK22-F1
#
_entry.id   AF-A0A961JK22-F1
#
_cell.length_a   1.000
_cell.length_b   1.000
_cell.length_c   1.000
_cell.angle_alpha   90.00
_cell.angle_beta   90.00
_cell.angle_gamma   90.00
#
_symmetry.space_group_name_H-M   'P 1'
#
loop_
_entity.id
_entity.type
_entity.pdbx_description
1 polymer ?
#
loop_
_entity_poly.entity_id
_entity_poly.type
_entity_poly.pdbx_seq_one_letter_code
_entity_poly.pdbx_strand_id
1 'polypeptide(L)'
;MATILLSAAGAAIGGSIGGSLAGLSSVVIGRAVGATLGRVIDERLLGQGSDPVETGRIERFRLTQAGDGAPVAQVHGRMRVGGQVIWASDFIETATTSGGGKGAPAQPKVTQYSYSVSLAVAVCEGEIAGIGRIWADGEEIAPAELNLRVYTGGADQLPDPLIEAIEGAGLVPAYRGTAYVVFEDLALERFGNRVPQFSFEVVRPEQAASSTYEDDLGQLVKGVALIPGTGEYALATTPVYYTSGPGSSWAANVNAASGLSDFETSMKSLEEELPSCGAVSLVVSWFGGDLRCGSCPVVPKVEKAEFEGENMPWTVSGVTRATADQIEQADERPIYGGTPADASVVQAIRDMTGRGLRVMFYPFILMDQQVGNGLTDPWTGAADQPHLPWRGRITLSMAPGQAGSPDGTTTADAEVAAFFGTASAADFTVGDGVVSYAGPEDWGLRRFILHYAALCAAAGGVDAFCISSEMRGLTQIRGASGFPAVAALVDLAAEVRALLGPGARIGYAADWSEYFG
;
A
#
# COMPACT_ATOMS: atom_id res chain seq x y z
N MET A 1 13.98 -30.13 10.10
CA MET A 1 12.82 -29.86 11.00
C MET A 1 12.05 -31.14 11.38
N ALA A 2 12.05 -32.18 10.52
CA ALA A 2 11.38 -33.46 10.78
C ALA A 2 11.98 -34.24 11.98
N THR A 3 13.29 -34.16 12.22
CA THR A 3 13.98 -34.88 13.32
C THR A 3 13.47 -34.47 14.71
N ILE A 4 13.24 -33.16 14.91
CA ILE A 4 12.71 -32.62 16.17
C ILE A 4 11.23 -33.01 16.32
N LEU A 5 10.43 -32.86 15.25
CA LEU A 5 9.01 -33.23 15.23
C LEU A 5 8.76 -34.73 15.48
N LEU A 6 9.53 -35.62 14.85
CA LEU A 6 9.43 -37.07 15.03
C LEU A 6 10.01 -37.53 16.37
N SER A 7 11.04 -36.86 16.90
CA SER A 7 11.54 -37.14 18.25
C SER A 7 10.53 -36.72 19.34
N ALA A 8 9.79 -35.64 19.11
CA ALA A 8 8.70 -35.18 19.97
C ALA A 8 7.47 -36.10 19.87
N ALA A 9 7.12 -36.55 18.67
CA ALA A 9 6.05 -37.53 18.46
C ALA A 9 6.38 -38.92 19.05
N GLY A 10 7.62 -39.40 18.91
CA GLY A 10 8.09 -40.64 19.51
C GLY A 10 8.14 -40.59 21.04
N ALA A 11 8.48 -39.43 21.62
CA ALA A 11 8.41 -39.19 23.06
C ALA A 11 6.97 -39.13 23.58
N ALA A 12 6.03 -38.62 22.80
CA ALA A 12 4.61 -38.53 23.16
C ALA A 12 3.89 -39.89 23.12
N ILE A 13 4.24 -40.78 22.18
CA ILE A 13 3.63 -42.11 22.04
C ILE A 13 4.18 -43.10 23.09
N GLY A 14 5.43 -42.94 23.53
CA GLY A 14 6.02 -43.76 24.60
C GLY A 14 5.45 -43.49 26.00
N GLY A 15 4.70 -42.41 26.18
CA GLY A 15 4.15 -42.00 27.48
C GLY A 15 2.75 -42.55 27.82
N SER A 16 2.03 -43.13 26.86
CA SER A 16 0.58 -43.42 27.01
C SER A 16 0.18 -44.90 27.04
N ILE A 17 1.13 -45.85 27.02
CA ILE A 17 0.84 -47.29 27.14
C ILE A 17 1.79 -47.96 28.15
N GLY A 18 1.28 -48.25 29.36
CA GLY A 18 1.78 -49.30 30.24
C GLY A 18 2.81 -48.90 31.30
N GLY A 19 2.35 -48.79 32.55
CA GLY A 19 3.18 -48.51 33.72
C GLY A 19 4.13 -49.66 34.13
N SER A 20 5.21 -49.23 34.78
CA SER A 20 5.98 -49.91 35.83
C SER A 20 6.07 -51.44 35.78
N LEU A 21 7.13 -51.97 35.15
CA LEU A 21 7.79 -53.20 35.57
C LEU A 21 9.28 -53.13 35.16
N ALA A 22 10.16 -53.06 36.17
CA ALA A 22 11.62 -53.17 36.11
C ALA A 22 12.46 -51.97 35.60
N GLY A 23 12.46 -50.86 36.34
CA GLY A 23 13.70 -50.18 36.77
C GLY A 23 14.70 -49.60 35.76
N LEU A 24 14.36 -49.41 34.48
CA LEU A 24 15.18 -48.69 33.50
C LEU A 24 14.29 -47.74 32.67
N SER A 25 14.64 -46.45 32.63
CA SER A 25 13.86 -45.40 31.98
C SER A 25 13.78 -45.58 30.45
N SER A 26 12.58 -45.80 29.95
CA SER A 26 12.19 -46.03 28.55
C SER A 26 12.36 -44.82 27.60
N VAL A 27 12.96 -43.72 28.05
CA VAL A 27 13.23 -42.52 27.22
C VAL A 27 14.41 -42.72 26.26
N VAL A 28 15.34 -43.62 26.60
CA VAL A 28 16.61 -43.77 25.85
C VAL A 28 16.44 -44.60 24.56
N ILE A 29 15.50 -45.54 24.52
CA ILE A 29 15.32 -46.42 23.34
C ILE A 29 14.45 -45.73 22.26
N GLY A 30 13.48 -44.89 22.63
CA GLY A 30 12.65 -44.14 21.68
C GLY A 30 13.41 -43.03 20.92
N ARG A 31 14.45 -42.45 21.53
CA ARG A 31 15.30 -41.44 20.87
C ARG A 31 16.26 -42.03 19.83
N ALA A 32 16.69 -43.27 19.99
CA ALA A 32 17.66 -43.90 19.09
C ALA A 32 17.06 -44.28 17.72
N VAL A 33 15.76 -44.62 17.66
CA VAL A 33 15.08 -44.99 16.41
C VAL A 33 14.61 -43.77 15.62
N GLY A 34 14.22 -42.68 16.29
CA GLY A 34 13.83 -41.42 15.64
C GLY A 34 15.00 -40.67 15.00
N ALA A 35 16.20 -40.75 15.59
CA ALA A 35 17.40 -40.10 15.06
C ALA A 35 17.95 -40.79 13.80
N THR A 36 17.74 -42.10 13.64
CA THR A 36 18.24 -42.88 12.49
C THR A 36 17.36 -42.73 11.26
N LEU A 37 16.02 -42.61 11.40
CA LEU A 37 15.15 -42.34 10.25
C LEU A 37 15.20 -40.88 9.77
N GLY A 38 15.36 -39.91 10.69
CA GLY A 38 15.50 -38.50 10.33
C GLY A 38 16.74 -38.22 9.49
N ARG A 39 17.86 -38.89 9.79
CA ARG A 39 19.12 -38.75 9.05
C ARG A 39 19.03 -39.28 7.62
N VAL A 40 18.28 -40.36 7.38
CA VAL A 40 18.10 -40.96 6.05
C VAL A 40 17.23 -40.10 5.12
N ILE A 41 16.32 -39.29 5.67
CA ILE A 41 15.48 -38.37 4.89
C ILE A 41 16.27 -37.10 4.54
N ASP A 42 17.03 -36.55 5.48
CA ASP A 42 17.90 -35.39 5.21
C ASP A 42 19.06 -35.77 4.25
N GLU A 43 19.64 -36.97 4.36
CA GLU A 43 20.64 -37.51 3.42
C GLU A 43 20.07 -37.77 1.99
N ARG A 44 18.76 -38.02 1.86
CA ARG A 44 18.11 -38.18 0.54
C ARG A 44 17.69 -36.86 -0.11
N LEU A 45 17.54 -35.79 0.67
CA LEU A 45 17.19 -34.45 0.18
C LEU A 45 18.43 -33.64 -0.27
N LEU A 46 19.60 -33.90 0.31
CA LEU A 46 20.84 -33.15 0.01
C LEU A 46 21.81 -33.88 -0.95
N GLY A 47 21.48 -35.11 -1.39
CA GLY A 47 22.35 -35.92 -2.25
C GLY A 47 23.60 -36.43 -1.52
N GLN A 48 24.28 -37.45 -2.07
CA GLN A 48 25.42 -38.15 -1.45
C GLN A 48 26.74 -37.32 -1.39
N GLY A 49 26.66 -36.00 -1.21
CA GLY A 49 27.73 -35.08 -1.58
C GLY A 49 28.19 -34.10 -0.52
N SER A 50 27.95 -34.27 0.78
CA SER A 50 28.73 -33.65 1.90
C SER A 50 28.05 -33.84 3.25
N ASP A 51 28.85 -33.87 4.33
CA ASP A 51 28.34 -33.82 5.71
C ASP A 51 27.51 -32.56 5.94
N PRO A 52 26.37 -32.63 6.65
CA PRO A 52 25.54 -31.46 6.94
C PRO A 52 26.32 -30.44 7.78
N VAL A 53 26.63 -29.30 7.17
CA VAL A 53 27.15 -28.11 7.86
C VAL A 53 26.03 -27.52 8.72
N GLU A 54 26.32 -27.11 9.95
CA GLU A 54 25.34 -26.40 10.78
C GLU A 54 24.97 -25.06 10.11
N THR A 55 23.80 -25.01 9.46
CA THR A 55 23.27 -23.80 8.80
C THR A 55 22.02 -23.27 9.52
N GLY A 56 21.94 -21.96 9.72
CA GLY A 56 20.68 -21.28 10.07
C GLY A 56 20.23 -21.35 11.53
N ARG A 57 21.15 -21.35 12.51
CA ARG A 57 20.77 -21.15 13.91
C ARG A 57 20.06 -19.80 14.04
N ILE A 58 18.75 -19.85 14.31
CA ILE A 58 17.94 -18.63 14.46
C ILE A 58 18.39 -17.89 15.72
N GLU A 59 19.10 -16.78 15.53
CA GLU A 59 19.37 -15.82 16.59
C GLU A 59 18.07 -15.12 16.96
N ARG A 60 17.48 -15.52 18.10
CA ARG A 60 16.23 -14.93 18.61
C ARG A 60 16.44 -13.53 19.19
N PHE A 61 17.69 -13.10 19.38
CA PHE A 61 18.07 -11.78 19.86
C PHE A 61 18.99 -11.12 18.84
N ARG A 62 18.46 -10.13 18.11
CA ARG A 62 19.24 -9.28 17.19
C ARG A 62 19.78 -8.13 18.01
N LEU A 63 21.05 -8.22 18.42
CA LEU A 63 21.73 -7.21 19.22
C LEU A 63 22.70 -6.43 18.35
N THR A 64 22.73 -5.12 18.51
CA THR A 64 23.81 -4.28 17.97
C THR A 64 25.10 -4.64 18.70
N GLN A 65 26.13 -5.04 17.96
CA GLN A 65 27.44 -5.36 18.51
C GLN A 65 28.43 -4.20 18.29
N ALA A 66 29.50 -4.15 19.06
CA ALA A 66 30.58 -3.15 18.94
C ALA A 66 31.99 -3.80 19.02
N GLY A 67 32.08 -5.11 18.78
CA GLY A 67 33.34 -5.84 18.80
C GLY A 67 33.89 -6.09 17.39
N ASP A 68 35.21 -6.08 17.24
CA ASP A 68 35.88 -6.16 15.92
C ASP A 68 35.79 -7.54 15.23
N GLY A 69 35.26 -8.56 15.91
CA GLY A 69 35.19 -9.94 15.41
C GLY A 69 33.84 -10.35 14.82
N ALA A 70 32.86 -9.45 14.78
CA ALA A 70 31.54 -9.76 14.24
C ALA A 70 31.58 -9.82 12.69
N PRO A 71 30.91 -10.81 12.06
CA PRO A 71 30.85 -10.90 10.61
C PRO A 71 29.97 -9.81 10.02
N VAL A 72 30.28 -9.40 8.79
CA VAL A 72 29.40 -8.50 8.03
C VAL A 72 28.17 -9.28 7.58
N ALA A 73 26.98 -8.74 7.88
CA ALA A 73 25.72 -9.36 7.49
C ALA A 73 25.50 -9.26 5.97
N GLN A 74 24.99 -10.33 5.37
CA GLN A 74 24.50 -10.34 4.00
C GLN A 74 22.97 -10.51 4.03
N VAL A 75 22.24 -9.59 3.38
CA VAL A 75 20.77 -9.58 3.37
C VAL A 75 20.26 -9.83 1.95
N HIS A 76 19.19 -10.61 1.84
CA HIS A 76 18.46 -10.81 0.59
C HIS A 76 16.99 -10.45 0.82
N GLY A 77 16.47 -9.47 0.08
CA GLY A 77 15.12 -8.95 0.25
C GLY A 77 14.97 -8.03 1.45
N ARG A 78 13.80 -8.08 2.11
CA ARG A 78 13.46 -7.22 3.26
C ARG A 78 13.67 -7.96 4.58
N MET A 79 14.63 -7.53 5.39
CA MET A 79 14.97 -8.19 6.65
C MET A 79 15.39 -7.20 7.74
N ARG A 80 14.92 -7.43 8.97
CA ARG A 80 15.36 -6.64 10.13
C ARG A 80 16.74 -7.11 10.64
N VAL A 81 17.71 -6.20 10.77
CA VAL A 81 19.08 -6.50 11.22
C VAL A 81 19.47 -5.58 12.38
N GLY A 82 20.22 -6.06 13.38
CA GLY A 82 20.65 -5.25 14.53
C GLY A 82 21.78 -4.26 14.23
N GLY A 83 22.50 -4.47 13.12
CA GLY A 83 23.68 -3.70 12.75
C GLY A 83 24.84 -3.81 13.74
N GLN A 84 25.91 -3.07 13.45
CA GLN A 84 27.13 -3.02 14.26
C GLN A 84 27.67 -1.59 14.30
N VAL A 85 28.00 -1.09 15.49
CA VAL A 85 28.63 0.23 15.62
C VAL A 85 30.05 0.17 15.03
N ILE A 86 30.33 1.02 14.05
CA ILE A 86 31.63 1.11 13.35
C ILE A 86 32.37 2.42 13.64
N TRP A 87 31.66 3.43 14.14
CA TRP A 87 32.23 4.69 14.61
C TRP A 87 31.30 5.33 15.64
N ALA A 88 31.86 6.06 16.61
CA ALA A 88 31.12 6.83 17.60
C ALA A 88 31.96 8.05 18.01
N SER A 89 31.31 9.21 18.15
CA SER A 89 31.94 10.37 18.77
C SER A 89 32.06 10.19 20.28
N ASP A 90 32.80 11.09 20.93
CA ASP A 90 32.69 11.28 22.39
C ASP A 90 31.26 11.69 22.76
N PHE A 91 30.84 11.36 24.00
CA PHE A 91 29.58 11.83 24.55
C PHE A 91 29.65 13.32 24.86
N ILE A 92 28.62 14.06 24.44
CA ILE A 92 28.47 15.48 24.74
C ILE A 92 27.51 15.62 25.92
N GLU A 93 27.98 16.16 27.05
CA GLU A 93 27.18 16.40 28.25
C GLU A 93 26.64 17.85 28.24
N THR A 94 25.33 18.01 28.43
CA THR A 94 24.68 19.31 28.63
C THR A 94 24.05 19.37 30.02
N ALA A 95 24.46 20.35 30.84
CA ALA A 95 23.94 20.55 32.19
C ALA A 95 23.02 21.78 32.25
N THR A 96 21.74 21.58 32.61
CA THR A 96 20.76 22.66 32.79
C THR A 96 20.41 22.79 34.27
N THR A 97 20.66 23.97 34.86
CA THR A 97 20.29 24.24 36.27
C THR A 97 19.06 25.14 36.34
N SER A 98 18.00 24.67 36.98
CA SER A 98 16.76 25.42 37.23
C SER A 98 16.57 25.65 38.74
N GLY A 99 16.07 26.84 39.10
CA GLY A 99 15.86 27.28 40.49
C GLY A 99 16.67 28.52 40.89
N GLY A 100 15.96 29.61 41.21
CA GLY A 100 16.56 30.86 41.69
C GLY A 100 15.79 32.12 41.29
N GLY A 101 14.58 32.29 41.79
CA GLY A 101 13.83 33.55 41.65
C GLY A 101 14.04 34.47 42.85
N LYS A 102 14.35 35.76 42.63
CA LYS A 102 14.28 36.78 43.69
C LYS A 102 12.80 37.10 43.96
N GLY A 103 12.26 36.70 45.11
CA GLY A 103 10.95 37.16 45.60
C GLY A 103 9.93 36.09 46.00
N ALA A 104 10.20 34.81 45.77
CA ALA A 104 9.37 33.67 46.21
C ALA A 104 10.21 32.72 47.11
N PRO A 105 9.59 31.79 47.89
CA PRO A 105 10.34 30.84 48.71
C PRO A 105 11.37 30.09 47.84
N ALA A 106 12.59 29.94 48.35
CA ALA A 106 13.71 29.35 47.61
C ALA A 106 13.35 27.95 47.12
N GLN A 107 13.11 27.80 45.81
CA GLN A 107 13.05 26.49 45.18
C GLN A 107 14.46 25.88 45.19
N PRO A 108 14.62 24.61 45.57
CA PRO A 108 15.91 23.94 45.52
C PRO A 108 16.47 23.98 44.09
N LYS A 109 17.77 24.24 43.95
CA LYS A 109 18.46 24.17 42.65
C LYS A 109 18.47 22.72 42.20
N VAL A 110 17.93 22.46 41.01
CA VAL A 110 17.98 21.15 40.36
C VAL A 110 18.84 21.30 39.11
N THR A 111 19.94 20.54 39.07
CA THR A 111 20.80 20.42 37.88
C THR A 111 20.44 19.11 37.18
N GLN A 112 19.97 19.22 35.94
CA GLN A 112 19.70 18.08 35.06
C GLN A 112 20.85 17.93 34.07
N TYR A 113 21.28 16.69 33.83
CA TYR A 113 22.28 16.33 32.83
C TYR A 113 21.60 15.58 31.69
N SER A 114 21.84 16.03 30.46
CA SER A 114 21.46 15.32 29.24
C SER A 114 22.70 15.01 28.43
N TYR A 115 22.64 13.93 27.65
CA TYR A 115 23.77 13.45 26.84
C TYR A 115 23.34 13.28 25.39
N SER A 116 24.24 13.61 24.47
CA SER A 116 24.12 13.26 23.05
C SER A 116 25.38 12.57 22.54
N VAL A 117 25.24 11.82 21.45
CA VAL A 117 26.35 11.13 20.78
C VAL A 117 26.05 11.01 19.28
N SER A 118 27.09 11.09 18.46
CA SER A 118 27.01 10.77 17.04
C SER A 118 27.55 9.35 16.81
N LEU A 119 26.86 8.55 15.98
CA LEU A 119 27.13 7.12 15.83
C LEU A 119 27.03 6.71 14.37
N ALA A 120 27.89 5.81 13.90
CA ALA A 120 27.71 5.12 12.63
C ALA A 120 27.48 3.62 12.87
N VAL A 121 26.41 3.07 12.30
CA VAL A 121 26.00 1.69 12.45
C VAL A 121 25.96 1.01 11.08
N ALA A 122 26.89 0.08 10.84
CA ALA A 122 26.89 -0.78 9.65
C ALA A 122 25.75 -1.79 9.73
N VAL A 123 25.01 -2.00 8.64
CA VAL A 123 23.85 -2.90 8.62
C VAL A 123 24.06 -4.16 7.79
N CYS A 124 24.69 -4.06 6.62
CA CYS A 124 25.00 -5.20 5.76
C CYS A 124 26.00 -4.84 4.65
N GLU A 125 26.56 -5.85 4.00
CA GLU A 125 27.31 -5.67 2.75
C GLU A 125 26.41 -5.47 1.52
N GLY A 126 26.96 -4.86 0.48
CA GLY A 126 26.31 -4.59 -0.80
C GLY A 126 25.40 -3.37 -0.77
N GLU A 127 24.92 -3.02 -1.97
CA GLU A 127 24.04 -1.87 -2.18
C GLU A 127 22.61 -2.22 -1.77
N ILE A 128 22.05 -1.42 -0.86
CA ILE A 128 20.66 -1.54 -0.41
C ILE A 128 19.76 -0.55 -1.16
N ALA A 129 18.49 -0.91 -1.34
CA ALA A 129 17.49 0.03 -1.82
C ALA A 129 17.19 1.09 -0.75
N GLY A 130 17.17 0.69 0.52
CA GLY A 130 16.94 1.62 1.62
C GLY A 130 16.77 0.96 2.98
N ILE A 131 16.54 1.82 3.97
CA ILE A 131 16.15 1.46 5.33
C ILE A 131 14.69 1.87 5.51
N GLY A 132 13.83 0.89 5.75
CA GLY A 132 12.41 1.12 6.03
C GLY A 132 12.21 1.55 7.48
N ARG A 133 11.75 0.61 8.31
CA ARG A 133 11.50 0.86 9.74
C ARG A 133 12.76 0.77 10.59
N ILE A 134 12.79 1.58 11.66
CA ILE A 134 13.87 1.61 12.64
C ILE A 134 13.27 1.35 14.02
N TRP A 135 13.92 0.51 14.81
CA TRP A 135 13.56 0.28 16.20
C TRP A 135 14.74 0.57 17.12
N ALA A 136 14.48 1.21 18.25
CA ALA A 136 15.43 1.38 19.33
C ALA A 136 14.89 0.69 20.59
N ASP A 137 15.68 -0.22 21.17
CA ASP A 137 15.29 -1.06 22.32
C ASP A 137 13.97 -1.84 22.14
N GLY A 138 13.59 -2.09 20.89
CA GLY A 138 12.37 -2.83 20.53
C GLY A 138 11.17 -1.97 20.15
N GLU A 139 11.19 -0.67 20.47
CA GLU A 139 10.14 0.28 20.09
C GLU A 139 10.44 0.91 18.72
N GLU A 140 9.41 1.03 17.89
CA GLU A 140 9.53 1.62 16.56
C GLU A 140 9.65 3.14 16.68
N ILE A 141 10.58 3.72 15.92
CA ILE A 141 10.83 5.16 15.91
C ILE A 141 10.78 5.66 14.48
N ALA A 142 10.08 6.76 14.27
CA ALA A 142 10.01 7.42 12.97
C ALA A 142 11.41 7.93 12.56
N PRO A 143 11.90 7.60 11.35
CA PRO A 143 13.18 8.11 10.85
C PRO A 143 13.28 9.64 10.87
N ALA A 144 12.16 10.35 10.68
CA ALA A 144 12.12 11.81 10.70
C ALA A 144 12.43 12.44 12.07
N GLU A 145 12.27 11.69 13.17
CA GLU A 145 12.65 12.13 14.52
C GLU A 145 14.13 11.91 14.82
N LEU A 146 14.83 11.23 13.91
CA LEU A 146 16.24 10.90 14.03
C LEU A 146 17.00 11.76 13.03
N ASN A 147 17.94 12.58 13.51
CA ASN A 147 18.87 13.27 12.62
C ASN A 147 19.85 12.22 12.05
N LEU A 148 19.44 11.54 10.99
CA LEU A 148 20.17 10.42 10.41
C LEU A 148 20.48 10.62 8.93
N ARG A 149 21.55 9.95 8.47
CA ARG A 149 21.93 9.79 7.07
C ARG A 149 22.09 8.31 6.77
N VAL A 150 21.46 7.86 5.69
CA VAL A 150 21.60 6.49 5.18
C VAL A 150 22.62 6.49 4.06
N TYR A 151 23.57 5.57 4.17
CA TYR A 151 24.57 5.27 3.17
C TYR A 151 24.25 3.89 2.60
N THR A 152 23.91 3.82 1.31
CA THR A 152 23.37 2.60 0.69
C THR A 152 24.42 1.53 0.44
N GLY A 153 25.71 1.84 0.57
CA GLY A 153 26.80 0.90 0.32
C GLY A 153 27.27 0.87 -1.14
N GLY A 154 26.87 1.85 -1.95
CA GLY A 154 27.32 2.02 -3.33
C GLY A 154 28.84 2.14 -3.47
N ALA A 155 29.36 1.79 -4.64
CA ALA A 155 30.80 1.80 -4.92
C ALA A 155 31.39 3.21 -5.06
N ASP A 156 30.56 4.20 -5.38
CA ASP A 156 30.90 5.61 -5.57
C ASP A 156 30.66 6.47 -4.32
N GLN A 157 30.12 5.86 -3.26
CA GLN A 157 29.84 6.53 -1.99
C GLN A 157 31.08 7.24 -1.42
N LEU A 158 30.83 8.40 -0.82
CA LEU A 158 31.84 9.27 -0.20
C LEU A 158 31.84 9.11 1.32
N PRO A 159 32.94 9.50 2.01
CA PRO A 159 32.96 9.57 3.47
C PRO A 159 31.85 10.47 4.03
N ASP A 160 31.40 10.17 5.25
CA ASP A 160 30.40 11.01 5.92
C ASP A 160 31.03 12.34 6.37
N PRO A 161 30.39 13.48 6.07
CA PRO A 161 30.96 14.81 6.36
C PRO A 161 31.04 15.14 7.85
N LEU A 162 30.15 14.60 8.70
CA LEU A 162 30.21 14.78 10.15
C LEU A 162 31.41 14.01 10.72
N ILE A 163 31.59 12.77 10.27
CA ILE A 163 32.75 11.97 10.69
C ILE A 163 34.03 12.65 10.22
N GLU A 164 34.10 13.17 8.99
CA GLU A 164 35.27 13.92 8.50
C GLU A 164 35.50 15.23 9.26
N ALA A 165 34.44 15.91 9.70
CA ALA A 165 34.57 17.12 10.51
C ALA A 165 35.19 16.84 11.88
N ILE A 166 34.94 15.65 12.45
CA ILE A 166 35.46 15.23 13.77
C ILE A 166 36.85 14.61 13.65
N GLU A 167 37.03 13.65 12.75
CA GLU A 167 38.26 12.87 12.62
C GLU A 167 39.31 13.52 11.72
N GLY A 168 38.88 14.42 10.83
CA GLY A 168 39.72 15.12 9.86
C GLY A 168 39.49 14.65 8.41
N ALA A 169 39.49 15.62 7.50
CA ALA A 169 39.29 15.37 6.06
C ALA A 169 40.34 14.40 5.50
N GLY A 170 39.88 13.39 4.76
CA GLY A 170 40.74 12.37 4.16
C GLY A 170 41.25 11.29 5.13
N LEU A 171 40.87 11.35 6.41
CA LEU A 171 41.18 10.31 7.41
C LEU A 171 40.02 9.32 7.62
N VAL A 172 38.85 9.60 7.04
CA VAL A 172 37.64 8.79 7.18
C VAL A 172 37.45 7.87 5.97
N PRO A 173 37.26 6.56 6.18
CA PRO A 173 36.92 5.67 5.08
C PRO A 173 35.48 5.92 4.60
N ALA A 174 35.25 5.75 3.29
CA ALA A 174 33.93 5.88 2.69
C ALA A 174 33.01 4.65 2.88
N TYR A 175 33.54 3.59 3.52
CA TYR A 175 32.87 2.30 3.72
C TYR A 175 32.16 1.74 2.46
N ARG A 176 32.77 1.91 1.28
CA ARG A 176 32.21 1.43 0.01
C ARG A 176 31.95 -0.08 0.05
N GLY A 177 30.80 -0.50 -0.45
CA GLY A 177 30.35 -1.88 -0.38
C GLY A 177 29.70 -2.27 0.95
N THR A 178 29.60 -1.35 1.92
CA THR A 178 28.89 -1.56 3.19
C THR A 178 27.83 -0.49 3.36
N ALA A 179 26.58 -0.92 3.52
CA ALA A 179 25.50 -0.03 3.89
C ALA A 179 25.60 0.31 5.38
N TYR A 180 25.47 1.59 5.74
CA TYR A 180 25.52 2.05 7.12
C TYR A 180 24.60 3.26 7.35
N VAL A 181 24.25 3.49 8.61
CA VAL A 181 23.44 4.63 9.05
C VAL A 181 24.24 5.47 10.01
N VAL A 182 24.33 6.77 9.75
CA VAL A 182 24.94 7.75 10.67
C VAL A 182 23.83 8.48 11.41
N PHE A 183 23.91 8.50 12.74
CA PHE A 183 23.13 9.36 13.61
C PHE A 183 23.98 10.54 14.03
N GLU A 184 23.43 11.75 13.93
CA GLU A 184 24.05 12.99 14.37
C GLU A 184 23.35 13.50 15.63
N ASP A 185 24.15 13.78 16.66
CA ASP A 185 23.69 14.34 17.94
C ASP A 185 22.45 13.63 18.53
N LEU A 186 22.47 12.29 18.52
CA LEU A 186 21.39 11.48 19.06
C LEU A 186 21.19 11.77 20.55
N ALA A 187 20.07 12.37 20.92
CA ALA A 187 19.70 12.62 22.30
C ALA A 187 19.42 11.29 23.04
N LEU A 188 20.14 11.06 24.14
CA LEU A 188 20.08 9.80 24.90
C LEU A 188 19.11 9.83 26.08
N GLU A 189 18.54 10.99 26.39
CA GLU A 189 17.65 11.18 27.56
C GLU A 189 16.46 10.21 27.51
N ARG A 190 15.81 10.10 26.35
CA ARG A 190 14.69 9.17 26.15
C ARG A 190 15.07 7.68 26.27
N PHE A 191 16.35 7.37 26.19
CA PHE A 191 16.90 6.01 26.29
C PHE A 191 17.59 5.75 27.64
N GLY A 192 17.35 6.60 28.65
CA GLY A 192 17.97 6.46 29.97
C GLY A 192 19.46 6.80 29.98
N ASN A 193 19.90 7.72 29.12
CA ASN A 193 21.29 8.17 28.98
C ASN A 193 22.29 7.04 28.62
N ARG A 194 21.84 6.08 27.82
CA ARG A 194 22.68 5.07 27.17
C ARG A 194 22.38 5.00 25.69
N VAL A 195 23.34 4.47 24.92
CA VAL A 195 23.08 4.12 23.52
C VAL A 195 22.05 2.98 23.48
N PRO A 196 20.90 3.16 22.79
CA PRO A 196 19.90 2.11 22.67
C PRO A 196 20.36 1.02 21.69
N GLN A 197 19.74 -0.15 21.77
CA GLN A 197 19.94 -1.21 20.80
C GLN A 197 19.12 -0.90 19.54
N PHE A 198 19.81 -0.59 18.45
CA PHE A 198 19.15 -0.30 17.19
C PHE A 198 18.89 -1.57 16.39
N SER A 199 17.84 -1.55 15.59
CA SER A 199 17.65 -2.52 14.53
C SER A 199 16.90 -1.86 13.38
N PHE A 200 17.18 -2.33 12.17
CA PHE A 200 16.81 -1.67 10.94
C PHE A 200 16.16 -2.68 10.00
N GLU A 201 15.02 -2.34 9.43
CA GLU A 201 14.46 -3.06 8.29
C GLU A 201 15.23 -2.67 7.04
N VAL A 202 16.12 -3.56 6.62
CA VAL A 202 16.95 -3.38 5.44
C VAL A 202 16.22 -3.96 4.24
N VAL A 203 16.09 -3.18 3.17
CA VAL A 203 15.61 -3.65 1.87
C VAL A 203 16.81 -3.74 0.95
N ARG A 204 17.25 -4.97 0.65
CA ARG A 204 18.40 -5.22 -0.22
C ARG A 204 17.97 -6.00 -1.46
N PRO A 205 17.95 -5.35 -2.65
CA PRO A 205 17.62 -6.00 -3.90
C PRO A 205 18.75 -6.94 -4.35
N GLU A 206 18.49 -7.72 -5.39
CA GLU A 206 19.54 -8.46 -6.09
C GLU A 206 20.62 -7.48 -6.60
N GLN A 207 21.88 -7.87 -6.47
CA GLN A 207 22.99 -6.97 -6.76
C GLN A 207 23.30 -6.96 -8.26
N ALA A 208 23.69 -5.82 -8.83
CA ALA A 208 23.96 -5.69 -10.27
C ALA A 208 25.04 -6.64 -10.81
N ALA A 209 25.98 -7.07 -9.96
CA ALA A 209 27.03 -8.03 -10.31
C ALA A 209 26.54 -9.50 -10.30
N SER A 210 25.34 -9.76 -9.78
CA SER A 210 24.76 -11.10 -9.68
C SER A 210 24.28 -11.60 -11.04
N SER A 211 24.43 -12.90 -11.29
CA SER A 211 23.92 -13.52 -12.53
C SER A 211 22.39 -13.55 -12.63
N THR A 212 21.69 -13.32 -11.51
CA THR A 212 20.22 -13.32 -11.42
C THR A 212 19.62 -11.92 -11.36
N TYR A 213 20.44 -10.86 -11.54
CA TYR A 213 19.97 -9.48 -11.43
C TYR A 213 18.82 -9.15 -12.39
N GLU A 214 18.91 -9.60 -13.63
CA GLU A 214 17.87 -9.37 -14.65
C GLU A 214 16.55 -10.10 -14.35
N ASP A 215 16.58 -11.14 -13.51
CA ASP A 215 15.41 -11.92 -13.10
C ASP A 215 14.76 -11.37 -11.82
N ASP A 216 15.35 -10.35 -11.19
CA ASP A 216 14.81 -9.74 -9.98
C ASP A 216 13.51 -8.97 -10.27
N LEU A 217 12.57 -9.00 -9.32
CA LEU A 217 11.28 -8.32 -9.47
C LEU A 217 11.45 -6.81 -9.70
N GLY A 218 12.45 -6.19 -9.07
CA GLY A 218 12.76 -4.78 -9.24
C GLY A 218 13.16 -4.41 -10.67
N GLN A 219 13.61 -5.40 -11.47
CA GLN A 219 13.93 -5.24 -12.89
C GLN A 219 12.75 -5.60 -13.81
N LEU A 220 11.98 -6.63 -13.43
CA LEU A 220 10.91 -7.18 -14.26
C LEU A 220 9.63 -6.34 -14.23
N VAL A 221 9.28 -5.77 -13.09
CA VAL A 221 8.01 -5.03 -12.93
C VAL A 221 8.11 -3.66 -13.59
N LYS A 222 7.41 -3.48 -14.72
CA LYS A 222 7.38 -2.22 -15.48
C LYS A 222 6.17 -1.33 -15.17
N GLY A 223 5.17 -1.87 -14.48
CA GLY A 223 4.01 -1.11 -14.06
C GLY A 223 3.17 -1.82 -13.00
N VAL A 224 2.44 -1.04 -12.21
CA VAL A 224 1.62 -1.51 -11.08
C VAL A 224 0.21 -0.93 -11.16
N ALA A 225 -0.76 -1.59 -10.51
CA ALA A 225 -2.09 -1.02 -10.28
C ALA A 225 -2.15 -0.47 -8.84
N LEU A 226 -2.50 0.81 -8.70
CA LEU A 226 -2.69 1.43 -7.40
C LEU A 226 -4.12 1.17 -6.91
N ILE A 227 -4.23 0.29 -5.92
CA ILE A 227 -5.50 -0.21 -5.33
C ILE A 227 -5.50 0.07 -3.81
N PRO A 228 -6.67 0.15 -3.14
CA PRO A 228 -7.99 -0.37 -3.52
C PRO A 228 -8.81 0.51 -4.48
N GLY A 229 -8.39 1.74 -4.77
CA GLY A 229 -9.16 2.70 -5.56
C GLY A 229 -10.34 3.34 -4.82
N THR A 230 -10.35 3.18 -3.50
CA THR A 230 -11.26 3.78 -2.52
C THR A 230 -10.45 4.36 -1.36
N GLY A 231 -11.08 5.19 -0.55
CA GLY A 231 -10.48 5.95 0.55
C GLY A 231 -10.51 7.44 0.22
N GLU A 232 -11.34 8.19 0.93
CA GLU A 232 -11.68 9.58 0.61
C GLU A 232 -10.47 10.51 0.44
N TYR A 233 -9.41 10.27 1.21
CA TYR A 233 -8.17 11.05 1.20
C TYR A 233 -6.92 10.20 0.96
N ALA A 234 -7.08 8.93 0.58
CA ALA A 234 -5.98 7.98 0.45
C ALA A 234 -4.98 8.35 -0.65
N LEU A 235 -5.40 9.14 -1.64
CA LEU A 235 -4.58 9.63 -2.76
C LEU A 235 -3.94 11.00 -2.50
N ALA A 236 -4.24 11.65 -1.38
CA ALA A 236 -3.69 12.97 -1.10
C ALA A 236 -2.20 12.86 -0.76
N THR A 237 -1.38 13.74 -1.35
CA THR A 237 0.08 13.74 -1.15
C THR A 237 0.47 14.37 0.19
N THR A 238 -0.40 15.20 0.78
CA THR A 238 -0.21 15.78 2.10
C THR A 238 -1.13 15.14 3.15
N PRO A 239 -0.74 15.13 4.44
CA PRO A 239 -1.64 14.74 5.52
C PRO A 239 -2.96 15.54 5.50
N VAL A 240 -4.08 14.83 5.57
CA VAL A 240 -5.41 15.40 5.75
C VAL A 240 -5.87 15.12 7.17
N TYR A 241 -6.40 16.11 7.86
CA TYR A 241 -6.81 15.98 9.26
C TYR A 241 -8.32 16.10 9.42
N TYR A 242 -8.89 15.18 10.19
CA TYR A 242 -10.22 15.32 10.74
C TYR A 242 -10.18 16.13 12.03
N THR A 243 -11.29 16.77 12.37
CA THR A 243 -11.48 17.44 13.67
C THR A 243 -12.83 17.09 14.27
N SER A 244 -12.91 17.08 15.61
CA SER A 244 -14.16 16.84 16.35
C SER A 244 -14.42 17.92 17.41
N GLY A 245 -13.96 19.15 17.16
CA GLY A 245 -14.02 20.28 18.09
C GLY A 245 -12.64 20.75 18.59
N PRO A 246 -12.60 21.77 19.46
CA PRO A 246 -11.35 22.37 19.92
C PRO A 246 -10.41 21.35 20.58
N GLY A 247 -9.19 21.22 20.06
CA GLY A 247 -8.14 20.36 20.63
C GLY A 247 -8.20 18.88 20.23
N SER A 248 -9.10 18.48 19.33
CA SER A 248 -9.18 17.11 18.79
C SER A 248 -8.90 17.12 17.29
N SER A 249 -7.79 16.48 16.89
CA SER A 249 -7.42 16.28 15.49
C SER A 249 -6.70 14.95 15.31
N TRP A 250 -7.00 14.24 14.23
CA TRP A 250 -6.28 13.03 13.83
C TRP A 250 -6.17 12.96 12.31
N ALA A 251 -5.14 12.28 11.82
CA ALA A 251 -4.91 12.15 10.39
C ALA A 251 -5.88 11.14 9.76
N ALA A 252 -6.39 11.47 8.58
CA ALA A 252 -7.22 10.61 7.75
C ALA A 252 -6.40 9.62 6.92
N ASN A 253 -5.17 9.99 6.55
CA ASN A 253 -4.33 9.31 5.57
C ASN A 253 -2.84 9.22 6.00
N VAL A 254 -2.57 9.14 7.31
CA VAL A 254 -1.23 8.89 7.85
C VAL A 254 -1.33 7.68 8.77
N ASN A 255 -1.17 6.50 8.19
CA ASN A 255 -1.27 5.22 8.90
C ASN A 255 0.10 4.53 9.07
N ALA A 256 1.15 5.05 8.42
CA ALA A 256 2.51 4.54 8.51
C ALA A 256 3.40 5.38 9.45
N ALA A 257 4.41 4.73 10.05
CA ALA A 257 5.40 5.38 10.91
C ALA A 257 6.35 6.35 10.17
N SER A 258 6.25 6.43 8.84
CA SER A 258 6.97 7.42 8.02
C SER A 258 6.58 8.86 8.38
N GLY A 259 5.38 9.08 8.91
CA GLY A 259 4.81 10.41 9.17
C GLY A 259 4.38 11.17 7.92
N LEU A 260 4.51 10.55 6.74
CA LEU A 260 4.02 11.07 5.46
C LEU A 260 2.60 10.59 5.20
N SER A 261 1.94 11.16 4.19
CA SER A 261 0.69 10.58 3.69
C SER A 261 0.91 9.13 3.24
N ASP A 262 -0.16 8.34 3.27
CA ASP A 262 -0.14 6.94 2.82
C ASP A 262 0.28 6.85 1.34
N PHE A 263 -0.14 7.81 0.52
CA PHE A 263 0.25 7.92 -0.88
C PHE A 263 1.75 8.15 -1.05
N GLU A 264 2.33 9.15 -0.39
CA GLU A 264 3.76 9.45 -0.46
C GLU A 264 4.61 8.29 0.05
N THR A 265 4.18 7.66 1.14
CA THR A 265 4.84 6.47 1.69
C THR A 265 4.86 5.33 0.67
N SER A 266 3.74 5.12 -0.03
CA SER A 266 3.62 4.09 -1.06
C SER A 266 4.45 4.40 -2.31
N MET A 267 4.47 5.66 -2.77
CA MET A 267 5.27 6.07 -3.93
C MET A 267 6.77 5.98 -3.66
N LYS A 268 7.22 6.39 -2.47
CA LYS A 268 8.62 6.21 -2.07
C LYS A 268 9.01 4.73 -2.05
N SER A 269 8.15 3.87 -1.49
CA SER A 269 8.40 2.43 -1.48
C SER A 269 8.47 1.85 -2.90
N LEU A 270 7.62 2.35 -3.81
CA LEU A 270 7.62 1.94 -5.22
C LEU A 270 8.94 2.29 -5.92
N GLU A 271 9.45 3.51 -5.73
CA GLU A 271 10.70 3.98 -6.32
C GLU A 271 11.92 3.22 -5.79
N GLU A 272 11.94 2.94 -4.47
CA GLU A 272 13.03 2.22 -3.83
C GLU A 272 13.06 0.74 -4.24
N GLU A 273 11.90 0.09 -4.32
CA GLU A 273 11.82 -1.37 -4.50
C GLU A 273 11.67 -1.82 -5.93
N LEU A 274 11.00 -1.02 -6.77
CA LEU A 274 10.72 -1.33 -8.17
C LEU A 274 11.26 -0.21 -9.08
N PRO A 275 12.58 -0.01 -9.15
CA PRO A 275 13.20 1.10 -9.90
C PRO A 275 12.93 1.02 -11.41
N SER A 276 12.59 -0.16 -11.94
CA SER A 276 12.16 -0.31 -13.34
C SER A 276 10.69 0.01 -13.59
N CYS A 277 9.90 0.29 -12.56
CA CYS A 277 8.49 0.63 -12.69
C CYS A 277 8.35 2.02 -13.29
N GLY A 278 7.82 2.10 -14.52
CA GLY A 278 7.64 3.36 -15.23
C GLY A 278 6.17 3.70 -15.51
N ALA A 279 5.22 2.95 -14.94
CA ALA A 279 3.81 3.15 -15.18
C ALA A 279 2.93 2.75 -13.98
N VAL A 280 1.88 3.52 -13.72
CA VAL A 280 0.90 3.24 -12.67
C VAL A 280 -0.51 3.31 -13.27
N SER A 281 -1.30 2.26 -13.03
CA SER A 281 -2.74 2.26 -13.25
C SER A 281 -3.42 2.81 -11.99
N LEU A 282 -3.87 4.06 -12.03
CA LEU A 282 -4.58 4.72 -10.95
C LEU A 282 -6.06 4.33 -10.98
N VAL A 283 -6.46 3.46 -10.05
CA VAL A 283 -7.85 3.00 -9.94
C VAL A 283 -8.63 3.96 -9.05
N VAL A 284 -9.82 4.42 -9.48
CA VAL A 284 -10.68 5.30 -8.67
C VAL A 284 -12.14 4.90 -8.82
N SER A 285 -12.82 4.66 -7.70
CA SER A 285 -14.11 3.96 -7.69
C SER A 285 -15.31 4.85 -7.34
N TRP A 286 -16.41 4.67 -8.08
CA TRP A 286 -17.78 5.06 -7.68
C TRP A 286 -18.60 3.78 -7.42
N PHE A 287 -19.84 3.96 -6.94
CA PHE A 287 -20.66 2.87 -6.44
C PHE A 287 -21.95 2.70 -7.24
N GLY A 288 -22.30 1.45 -7.52
CA GLY A 288 -23.57 1.04 -8.11
C GLY A 288 -24.35 0.14 -7.16
N GLY A 289 -25.65 0.37 -7.03
CA GLY A 289 -26.50 -0.35 -6.06
C GLY A 289 -27.49 -1.34 -6.66
N ASP A 290 -27.50 -1.55 -7.97
CA ASP A 290 -28.48 -2.43 -8.65
C ASP A 290 -27.85 -3.12 -9.86
N LEU A 291 -28.19 -4.40 -10.12
CA LEU A 291 -27.78 -5.11 -11.32
C LEU A 291 -28.65 -4.79 -12.55
N ARG A 292 -29.76 -4.07 -12.38
CA ARG A 292 -30.65 -3.67 -13.47
C ARG A 292 -30.21 -2.30 -13.97
N CYS A 293 -29.68 -2.25 -15.19
CA CYS A 293 -29.06 -1.07 -15.77
C CYS A 293 -30.00 0.15 -15.80
N GLY A 294 -31.29 -0.05 -16.10
CA GLY A 294 -32.30 1.02 -16.05
C GLY A 294 -32.63 1.56 -14.65
N SER A 295 -32.04 1.00 -13.58
CA SER A 295 -32.25 1.42 -12.18
C SER A 295 -30.96 1.43 -11.37
N CYS A 296 -29.79 1.41 -12.03
CA CYS A 296 -28.49 1.41 -11.37
C CYS A 296 -27.81 2.79 -11.52
N PRO A 297 -28.05 3.75 -10.60
CA PRO A 297 -27.25 4.95 -10.57
C PRO A 297 -25.80 4.61 -10.18
N VAL A 298 -24.84 5.34 -10.75
CA VAL A 298 -23.42 5.27 -10.43
C VAL A 298 -23.05 6.58 -9.72
N VAL A 299 -22.76 6.50 -8.42
CA VAL A 299 -22.62 7.69 -7.55
C VAL A 299 -21.35 7.64 -6.72
N PRO A 300 -20.73 8.79 -6.43
CA PRO A 300 -19.69 8.87 -5.41
C PRO A 300 -20.30 8.79 -4.02
N LYS A 301 -19.59 8.17 -3.07
CA LYS A 301 -20.07 7.97 -1.69
C LYS A 301 -18.99 8.28 -0.67
N VAL A 302 -19.42 8.61 0.56
CA VAL A 302 -18.55 8.86 1.71
C VAL A 302 -18.68 7.73 2.75
N GLU A 303 -17.64 7.46 3.53
CA GLU A 303 -17.65 6.46 4.60
C GLU A 303 -18.54 6.91 5.76
N LYS A 304 -18.44 8.20 6.13
CA LYS A 304 -19.19 8.82 7.22
C LYS A 304 -19.49 10.27 6.89
N ALA A 305 -20.70 10.75 7.18
CA ALA A 305 -21.04 12.17 6.97
C ALA A 305 -20.49 13.11 8.07
N GLU A 306 -20.05 12.57 9.20
CA GLU A 306 -19.80 13.35 10.43
C GLU A 306 -18.47 14.09 10.46
N PHE A 307 -17.43 13.54 9.80
CA PHE A 307 -16.05 14.02 9.94
C PHE A 307 -15.52 14.52 8.61
N GLU A 308 -15.22 15.82 8.51
CA GLU A 308 -14.73 16.46 7.29
C GLU A 308 -13.21 16.71 7.35
N GLY A 309 -12.54 16.62 6.20
CA GLY A 309 -11.12 17.00 6.09
C GLY A 309 -10.96 18.51 6.22
N GLU A 310 -10.31 18.97 7.30
CA GLU A 310 -10.16 20.40 7.61
C GLU A 310 -9.41 21.15 6.50
N ASN A 311 -8.34 20.55 6.01
CA ASN A 311 -7.46 21.12 4.97
C ASN A 311 -7.79 20.63 3.55
N MET A 312 -8.77 19.73 3.40
CA MET A 312 -9.24 19.24 2.10
C MET A 312 -10.71 18.79 2.24
N PRO A 313 -11.69 19.69 2.11
CA PRO A 313 -13.10 19.30 2.16
C PRO A 313 -13.43 18.29 1.05
N TRP A 314 -14.12 17.21 1.39
CA TRP A 314 -14.47 16.19 0.41
C TRP A 314 -15.49 16.73 -0.60
N THR A 315 -15.14 16.64 -1.88
CA THR A 315 -16.05 16.88 -3.00
C THR A 315 -15.72 15.97 -4.17
N VAL A 316 -16.76 15.49 -4.85
CA VAL A 316 -16.65 14.70 -6.08
C VAL A 316 -17.78 15.07 -7.04
N SER A 317 -17.44 15.53 -8.25
CA SER A 317 -18.43 15.87 -9.30
C SER A 317 -19.53 16.84 -8.82
N GLY A 318 -19.18 17.78 -7.95
CA GLY A 318 -20.10 18.77 -7.35
C GLY A 318 -20.90 18.26 -6.14
N VAL A 319 -20.78 16.97 -5.78
CA VAL A 319 -21.35 16.44 -4.53
C VAL A 319 -20.43 16.83 -3.38
N THR A 320 -21.05 17.34 -2.31
CA THR A 320 -20.36 17.60 -1.04
C THR A 320 -20.62 16.48 -0.06
N ARG A 321 -19.79 16.35 0.99
CA ARG A 321 -19.98 15.33 2.04
C ARG A 321 -21.39 15.39 2.65
N ALA A 322 -21.94 16.59 2.84
CA ALA A 322 -23.26 16.80 3.42
C ALA A 322 -24.41 16.22 2.57
N THR A 323 -24.19 16.05 1.26
CA THR A 323 -25.19 15.60 0.29
C THR A 323 -24.87 14.23 -0.30
N ALA A 324 -23.73 13.65 0.05
CA ALA A 324 -23.30 12.36 -0.46
C ALA A 324 -24.00 11.21 0.27
N ASP A 325 -24.29 10.14 -0.47
CA ASP A 325 -24.70 8.89 0.14
C ASP A 325 -23.55 8.29 0.93
N GLN A 326 -23.89 7.61 2.03
CA GLN A 326 -22.90 6.86 2.80
C GLN A 326 -22.69 5.47 2.23
N ILE A 327 -21.47 4.96 2.39
CA ILE A 327 -21.16 3.55 2.17
C ILE A 327 -21.97 2.71 3.17
N GLU A 328 -22.57 1.63 2.66
CA GLU A 328 -23.30 0.67 3.50
C GLU A 328 -22.40 0.09 4.58
N GLN A 329 -22.98 -0.22 5.74
CA GLN A 329 -22.24 -0.73 6.90
C GLN A 329 -22.54 -2.19 7.16
N ALA A 330 -21.49 -2.95 7.49
CA ALA A 330 -21.57 -4.28 8.07
C ALA A 330 -20.80 -4.27 9.40
N ASP A 331 -21.42 -4.75 10.48
CA ASP A 331 -20.84 -4.74 11.83
C ASP A 331 -20.29 -3.36 12.27
N GLU A 332 -21.08 -2.29 12.03
CA GLU A 332 -20.74 -0.88 12.34
C GLU A 332 -19.49 -0.34 11.61
N ARG A 333 -19.08 -1.01 10.53
CA ARG A 333 -17.95 -0.60 9.70
C ARG A 333 -18.38 -0.45 8.24
N PRO A 334 -17.89 0.57 7.52
CA PRO A 334 -18.16 0.67 6.10
C PRO A 334 -17.55 -0.53 5.37
N ILE A 335 -18.30 -1.10 4.43
CA ILE A 335 -17.87 -2.28 3.64
C ILE A 335 -16.73 -1.96 2.66
N TYR A 336 -16.60 -0.69 2.29
CA TYR A 336 -15.60 -0.14 1.39
C TYR A 336 -15.07 1.18 1.94
N GLY A 337 -13.94 1.65 1.42
CA GLY A 337 -13.57 3.05 1.58
C GLY A 337 -14.49 3.95 0.72
N GLY A 338 -14.54 5.24 1.03
CA GLY A 338 -15.31 6.21 0.24
C GLY A 338 -14.66 6.50 -1.12
N THR A 339 -15.36 7.21 -2.00
CA THR A 339 -14.77 7.69 -3.25
C THR A 339 -13.65 8.69 -2.94
N PRO A 340 -12.44 8.55 -3.52
CA PRO A 340 -11.38 9.55 -3.36
C PRO A 340 -11.83 10.95 -3.79
N ALA A 341 -11.53 11.96 -2.98
CA ALA A 341 -11.88 13.36 -3.26
C ALA A 341 -11.18 13.84 -4.56
N ASP A 342 -11.85 14.69 -5.34
CA ASP A 342 -11.32 15.19 -6.62
C ASP A 342 -9.92 15.82 -6.47
N ALA A 343 -9.72 16.61 -5.41
CA ALA A 343 -8.44 17.23 -5.11
C ALA A 343 -7.33 16.21 -4.85
N SER A 344 -7.63 15.10 -4.17
CA SER A 344 -6.66 14.04 -3.89
C SER A 344 -6.25 13.29 -5.17
N VAL A 345 -7.20 13.07 -6.07
CA VAL A 345 -6.93 12.45 -7.39
C VAL A 345 -6.01 13.35 -8.23
N VAL A 346 -6.27 14.67 -8.25
CA VAL A 346 -5.41 15.63 -8.96
C VAL A 346 -4.01 15.66 -8.38
N GLN A 347 -3.87 15.66 -7.05
CA GLN A 347 -2.56 15.58 -6.39
C GLN A 347 -1.79 14.33 -6.81
N ALA A 348 -2.42 13.15 -6.76
CA ALA A 348 -1.80 11.88 -7.13
C ALA A 348 -1.32 11.86 -8.59
N ILE A 349 -2.15 12.33 -9.55
CA ILE A 349 -1.76 12.38 -10.96
C ILE A 349 -0.55 13.30 -11.16
N ARG A 350 -0.57 14.49 -10.56
CA ARG A 350 0.52 15.47 -10.66
C ARG A 350 1.81 14.94 -10.06
N ASP A 351 1.74 14.31 -8.89
CA ASP A 351 2.90 13.74 -8.22
C ASP A 351 3.52 12.59 -9.04
N MET A 352 2.72 11.60 -9.46
CA MET A 352 3.22 10.51 -10.30
C MET A 352 3.85 11.02 -11.60
N THR A 353 3.22 11.99 -12.26
CA THR A 353 3.78 12.60 -13.48
C THR A 353 5.08 13.36 -13.18
N GLY A 354 5.15 14.06 -12.04
CA GLY A 354 6.35 14.75 -11.56
C GLY A 354 7.53 13.81 -11.28
N ARG A 355 7.24 12.56 -10.87
CA ARG A 355 8.21 11.47 -10.73
C ARG A 355 8.61 10.82 -12.05
N GLY A 356 7.98 11.21 -13.16
CA GLY A 356 8.22 10.63 -14.49
C GLY A 356 7.48 9.31 -14.75
N LEU A 357 6.50 8.95 -13.91
CA LEU A 357 5.67 7.77 -14.11
C LEU A 357 4.59 8.05 -15.17
N ARG A 358 4.35 7.06 -16.04
CA ARG A 358 3.21 7.10 -16.97
C ARG A 358 1.93 6.71 -16.25
N VAL A 359 0.92 7.58 -16.30
CA VAL A 359 -0.34 7.34 -15.57
C VAL A 359 -1.40 6.79 -16.53
N MET A 360 -1.94 5.62 -16.21
CA MET A 360 -3.20 5.13 -16.78
C MET A 360 -4.32 5.39 -15.77
N PHE A 361 -5.29 6.22 -16.11
CA PHE A 361 -6.46 6.41 -15.26
C PHE A 361 -7.49 5.31 -15.49
N TYR A 362 -7.95 4.69 -14.40
CA TYR A 362 -8.86 3.56 -14.43
C TYR A 362 -10.08 3.82 -13.50
N PRO A 363 -11.17 4.38 -14.04
CA PRO A 363 -12.45 4.45 -13.35
C PRO A 363 -13.03 3.06 -13.08
N PHE A 364 -13.52 2.81 -11.87
CA PHE A 364 -14.03 1.50 -11.45
C PHE A 364 -15.41 1.62 -10.79
N ILE A 365 -16.24 0.59 -10.93
CA ILE A 365 -17.54 0.50 -10.26
C ILE A 365 -17.49 -0.61 -9.22
N LEU A 366 -17.72 -0.25 -7.97
CA LEU A 366 -17.96 -1.20 -6.88
C LEU A 366 -19.46 -1.35 -6.65
N MET A 367 -19.90 -2.59 -6.47
CA MET A 367 -21.30 -2.90 -6.21
C MET A 367 -21.51 -3.06 -4.70
N ASP A 368 -22.55 -2.43 -4.13
CA ASP A 368 -22.73 -2.34 -2.68
C ASP A 368 -23.99 -3.00 -2.12
N GLN A 369 -24.66 -3.84 -2.90
CA GLN A 369 -25.83 -4.62 -2.47
C GLN A 369 -25.55 -5.47 -1.22
N GLN A 370 -26.35 -5.26 -0.17
CA GLN A 370 -26.32 -6.05 1.06
C GLN A 370 -27.16 -7.32 0.96
N VAL A 371 -26.98 -8.24 1.91
CA VAL A 371 -27.87 -9.40 2.06
C VAL A 371 -29.28 -8.92 2.40
N GLY A 372 -30.31 -9.45 1.71
CA GLY A 372 -31.70 -9.05 1.94
C GLY A 372 -32.07 -7.68 1.37
N ASN A 373 -31.40 -7.25 0.30
CA ASN A 373 -31.61 -5.94 -0.35
C ASN A 373 -33.01 -5.76 -0.97
N GLY A 374 -33.79 -6.82 -1.16
CA GLY A 374 -35.14 -6.77 -1.74
C GLY A 374 -35.18 -6.37 -3.21
N LEU A 375 -34.04 -6.32 -3.90
CA LEU A 375 -33.95 -6.05 -5.32
C LEU A 375 -34.10 -7.37 -6.07
N THR A 376 -35.01 -7.44 -7.03
CA THR A 376 -35.16 -8.64 -7.85
C THR A 376 -33.86 -8.92 -8.63
N ASP A 377 -33.34 -10.14 -8.53
CA ASP A 377 -32.16 -10.57 -9.29
C ASP A 377 -32.52 -10.75 -10.78
N PRO A 378 -31.98 -9.93 -11.70
CA PRO A 378 -32.30 -10.04 -13.11
C PRO A 378 -31.80 -11.34 -13.75
N TRP A 379 -30.89 -12.08 -13.11
CA TRP A 379 -30.34 -13.33 -13.64
C TRP A 379 -31.13 -14.57 -13.24
N THR A 380 -31.87 -14.52 -12.14
CA THR A 380 -32.53 -15.71 -11.56
C THR A 380 -34.01 -15.49 -11.25
N GLY A 381 -34.47 -14.23 -11.19
CA GLY A 381 -35.80 -13.86 -10.71
C GLY A 381 -35.98 -13.97 -9.20
N ALA A 382 -34.89 -14.20 -8.43
CA ALA A 382 -34.94 -14.21 -6.97
C ALA A 382 -35.34 -12.85 -6.40
N ALA A 383 -35.85 -12.84 -5.16
CA ALA A 383 -36.31 -11.62 -4.49
C ALA A 383 -35.18 -10.64 -4.13
N ASP A 384 -33.95 -11.14 -4.04
CA ASP A 384 -32.75 -10.39 -3.65
C ASP A 384 -31.65 -10.58 -4.67
N GLN A 385 -30.90 -9.51 -4.96
CA GLN A 385 -29.66 -9.58 -5.72
C GLN A 385 -28.53 -10.18 -4.87
N PRO A 386 -27.51 -10.82 -5.49
CA PRO A 386 -26.36 -11.33 -4.75
C PRO A 386 -25.65 -10.23 -3.96
N HIS A 387 -25.04 -10.59 -2.82
CA HIS A 387 -24.24 -9.67 -2.00
C HIS A 387 -22.93 -9.29 -2.72
N LEU A 388 -22.63 -7.99 -2.79
CA LEU A 388 -21.44 -7.39 -3.44
C LEU A 388 -21.13 -8.05 -4.81
N PRO A 389 -22.08 -8.03 -5.75
CA PRO A 389 -21.91 -8.74 -7.01
C PRO A 389 -20.81 -8.09 -7.86
N TRP A 390 -20.23 -8.86 -8.76
CA TRP A 390 -19.34 -8.28 -9.77
C TRP A 390 -20.11 -7.36 -10.72
N ARG A 391 -19.59 -6.14 -10.99
CA ARG A 391 -20.20 -5.14 -11.90
C ARG A 391 -20.50 -5.67 -13.30
N GLY A 392 -19.74 -6.66 -13.78
CA GLY A 392 -20.01 -7.32 -15.06
C GLY A 392 -21.33 -8.08 -15.14
N ARG A 393 -22.07 -8.18 -14.01
CA ARG A 393 -23.43 -8.70 -13.95
C ARG A 393 -24.51 -7.65 -14.14
N ILE A 394 -24.18 -6.36 -14.27
CA ILE A 394 -25.16 -5.33 -14.63
C ILE A 394 -25.75 -5.69 -16.00
N THR A 395 -27.07 -5.73 -16.11
CA THR A 395 -27.83 -6.22 -17.27
C THR A 395 -29.21 -5.56 -17.33
N LEU A 396 -30.10 -6.01 -18.21
CA LEU A 396 -31.47 -5.53 -18.32
C LEU A 396 -32.30 -5.82 -17.05
N SER A 397 -33.52 -5.28 -16.97
CA SER A 397 -34.50 -5.58 -15.92
C SER A 397 -34.73 -7.09 -15.73
N MET A 398 -34.53 -7.86 -16.80
CA MET A 398 -34.44 -9.32 -16.79
C MET A 398 -33.38 -9.74 -17.84
N ALA A 399 -32.36 -10.48 -17.41
CA ALA A 399 -31.16 -10.74 -18.20
C ALA A 399 -31.46 -11.49 -19.52
N PRO A 400 -30.64 -11.32 -20.57
CA PRO A 400 -30.79 -12.09 -21.81
C PRO A 400 -30.88 -13.60 -21.54
N GLY A 401 -31.84 -14.26 -22.18
CA GLY A 401 -32.12 -15.69 -22.01
C GLY A 401 -33.11 -16.03 -20.87
N GLN A 402 -33.46 -15.06 -20.02
CA GLN A 402 -34.51 -15.23 -19.03
C GLN A 402 -35.91 -14.96 -19.60
N ALA A 403 -36.93 -15.57 -19.01
CA ALA A 403 -38.32 -15.36 -19.41
C ALA A 403 -38.74 -13.91 -19.13
N GLY A 404 -39.28 -13.22 -20.16
CA GLY A 404 -39.66 -11.81 -20.04
C GLY A 404 -38.49 -10.82 -20.21
N SER A 405 -37.31 -11.28 -20.62
CA SER A 405 -36.19 -10.39 -20.94
C SER A 405 -36.56 -9.37 -22.03
N PRO A 406 -36.22 -8.08 -21.85
CA PRO A 406 -36.35 -7.07 -22.90
C PRO A 406 -35.32 -7.21 -24.03
N ASP A 407 -34.41 -8.17 -23.96
CA ASP A 407 -33.34 -8.35 -24.96
C ASP A 407 -33.89 -8.48 -26.39
N GLY A 408 -33.27 -7.76 -27.32
CA GLY A 408 -33.68 -7.66 -28.72
C GLY A 408 -34.85 -6.68 -28.99
N THR A 409 -35.22 -5.84 -28.02
CA THR A 409 -36.35 -4.91 -28.14
C THR A 409 -35.93 -3.44 -27.93
N THR A 410 -36.82 -2.51 -28.26
CA THR A 410 -36.63 -1.07 -27.99
C THR A 410 -36.60 -0.75 -26.49
N THR A 411 -37.15 -1.64 -25.64
CA THR A 411 -37.07 -1.47 -24.18
C THR A 411 -35.64 -1.70 -23.70
N ALA A 412 -34.91 -2.66 -24.29
CA ALA A 412 -33.48 -2.83 -23.98
C ALA A 412 -32.67 -1.58 -24.34
N ASP A 413 -32.97 -0.94 -25.48
CA ASP A 413 -32.32 0.32 -25.86
C ASP A 413 -32.57 1.41 -24.82
N ALA A 414 -33.80 1.55 -24.33
CA ALA A 414 -34.17 2.54 -23.34
C ALA A 414 -33.52 2.29 -21.96
N GLU A 415 -33.47 1.04 -21.49
CA GLU A 415 -32.82 0.68 -20.22
C GLU A 415 -31.31 0.93 -20.28
N VAL A 416 -30.66 0.58 -21.38
CA VAL A 416 -29.23 0.87 -21.58
C VAL A 416 -29.00 2.39 -21.67
N ALA A 417 -29.83 3.13 -22.39
CA ALA A 417 -29.72 4.59 -22.45
C ALA A 417 -29.86 5.24 -21.06
N ALA A 418 -30.76 4.74 -20.22
CA ALA A 418 -30.92 5.20 -18.85
C ALA A 418 -29.66 4.97 -17.99
N PHE A 419 -28.99 3.82 -18.15
CA PHE A 419 -27.73 3.55 -17.44
C PHE A 419 -26.59 4.48 -17.85
N PHE A 420 -26.46 4.75 -19.16
CA PHE A 420 -25.42 5.66 -19.65
C PHE A 420 -25.71 7.12 -19.24
N GLY A 421 -26.98 7.52 -19.19
CA GLY A 421 -27.36 8.91 -18.98
C GLY A 421 -27.09 9.76 -20.22
N THR A 422 -27.20 11.08 -20.05
CA THR A 422 -27.17 12.06 -21.15
C THR A 422 -26.08 13.11 -21.00
N ALA A 423 -25.28 13.07 -19.93
CA ALA A 423 -24.12 13.93 -19.75
C ALA A 423 -23.16 13.89 -20.97
N SER A 424 -22.59 15.04 -21.30
CA SER A 424 -21.66 15.25 -22.43
C SER A 424 -20.39 15.94 -21.96
N ALA A 425 -19.32 15.92 -22.78
CA ALA A 425 -18.07 16.59 -22.43
C ALA A 425 -18.28 18.12 -22.23
N ALA A 426 -19.23 18.71 -22.95
CA ALA A 426 -19.53 20.14 -22.86
C ALA A 426 -20.15 20.56 -21.52
N ASP A 427 -20.66 19.61 -20.74
CA ASP A 427 -21.23 19.87 -19.41
C ASP A 427 -20.17 20.07 -18.32
N PHE A 428 -18.90 19.78 -18.64
CA PHE A 428 -17.77 19.89 -17.73
C PHE A 428 -16.90 21.10 -18.08
N THR A 429 -16.65 21.95 -17.09
CA THR A 429 -15.66 23.03 -17.20
C THR A 429 -14.41 22.64 -16.45
N VAL A 430 -13.28 22.64 -17.18
CA VAL A 430 -11.96 22.29 -16.64
C VAL A 430 -11.21 23.56 -16.24
N GLY A 431 -10.83 23.63 -14.96
CA GLY A 431 -9.95 24.65 -14.40
C GLY A 431 -8.61 24.06 -13.93
N ASP A 432 -7.78 24.88 -13.28
CA ASP A 432 -6.50 24.44 -12.71
C ASP A 432 -6.75 23.49 -11.52
N GLY A 433 -6.74 22.19 -11.78
CA GLY A 433 -6.98 21.15 -10.77
C GLY A 433 -8.41 21.08 -10.23
N VAL A 434 -9.37 21.76 -10.86
CA VAL A 434 -10.78 21.80 -10.43
C VAL A 434 -11.68 21.55 -11.63
N VAL A 435 -12.76 20.79 -11.41
CA VAL A 435 -13.80 20.53 -12.42
C VAL A 435 -15.15 20.98 -11.87
N SER A 436 -15.93 21.66 -12.69
CA SER A 436 -17.34 21.93 -12.39
C SER A 436 -18.26 21.27 -13.42
N TYR A 437 -19.43 20.85 -12.96
CA TYR A 437 -20.45 20.16 -13.77
C TYR A 437 -21.74 20.99 -13.80
N ALA A 438 -22.31 21.20 -14.99
CA ALA A 438 -23.55 21.94 -15.20
C ALA A 438 -24.56 21.19 -16.09
N GLY A 439 -24.36 19.89 -16.27
CA GLY A 439 -25.21 19.03 -17.10
C GLY A 439 -26.43 18.45 -16.38
N PRO A 440 -27.09 17.45 -17.01
CA PRO A 440 -28.22 16.74 -16.43
C PRO A 440 -27.92 16.13 -15.06
N GLU A 441 -28.89 16.11 -14.15
CA GLU A 441 -28.77 15.41 -12.87
C GLU A 441 -28.99 13.89 -13.01
N ASP A 442 -28.48 13.30 -14.09
CA ASP A 442 -28.44 11.85 -14.27
C ASP A 442 -27.15 11.28 -13.65
N TRP A 443 -27.29 10.33 -12.73
CA TRP A 443 -26.18 9.58 -12.14
C TRP A 443 -25.79 8.41 -13.06
N GLY A 444 -25.66 8.71 -14.35
CA GLY A 444 -25.33 7.73 -15.38
C GLY A 444 -23.83 7.51 -15.55
N LEU A 445 -23.47 6.44 -16.26
CA LEU A 445 -22.08 6.10 -16.57
C LEU A 445 -21.34 7.24 -17.27
N ARG A 446 -21.99 8.00 -18.15
CA ARG A 446 -21.36 9.11 -18.88
C ARG A 446 -20.90 10.20 -17.93
N ARG A 447 -21.72 10.59 -16.94
CA ARG A 447 -21.32 11.60 -15.94
C ARG A 447 -20.11 11.14 -15.15
N PHE A 448 -20.12 9.90 -14.69
CA PHE A 448 -19.00 9.29 -13.97
C PHE A 448 -17.69 9.36 -14.77
N ILE A 449 -17.71 8.85 -16.00
CA ILE A 449 -16.51 8.71 -16.81
C ILE A 449 -16.01 10.07 -17.33
N LEU A 450 -16.92 10.96 -17.74
CA LEU A 450 -16.56 12.28 -18.24
C LEU A 450 -16.08 13.22 -17.13
N HIS A 451 -16.60 13.08 -15.91
CA HIS A 451 -16.06 13.78 -14.74
C HIS A 451 -14.58 13.46 -14.55
N TYR A 452 -14.21 12.18 -14.55
CA TYR A 452 -12.80 11.81 -14.40
C TYR A 452 -11.93 12.11 -15.61
N ALA A 453 -12.47 12.08 -16.83
CA ALA A 453 -11.74 12.56 -18.00
C ALA A 453 -11.43 14.07 -17.88
N ALA A 454 -12.41 14.87 -17.44
CA ALA A 454 -12.22 16.28 -17.16
C ALA A 454 -11.22 16.50 -16.01
N LEU A 455 -11.26 15.69 -14.96
CA LEU A 455 -10.35 15.78 -13.82
C LEU A 455 -8.91 15.42 -14.20
N CYS A 456 -8.74 14.39 -15.04
CA CYS A 456 -7.44 14.07 -15.63
C CYS A 456 -6.90 15.23 -16.48
N ALA A 457 -7.74 15.89 -17.27
CA ALA A 457 -7.35 17.09 -18.00
C ALA A 457 -6.94 18.23 -17.05
N ALA A 458 -7.71 18.47 -15.98
CA ALA A 458 -7.40 19.47 -14.94
C ALA A 458 -6.06 19.21 -14.23
N ALA A 459 -5.69 17.94 -14.09
CA ALA A 459 -4.43 17.52 -13.47
C ALA A 459 -3.20 17.72 -14.38
N GLY A 460 -3.39 17.97 -15.69
CA GLY A 460 -2.32 18.09 -16.68
C GLY A 460 -2.29 16.98 -17.73
N GLY A 461 -3.27 16.07 -17.70
CA GLY A 461 -3.39 14.93 -18.62
C GLY A 461 -2.86 13.62 -18.05
N VAL A 462 -3.09 12.54 -18.79
CA VAL A 462 -2.65 11.16 -18.48
C VAL A 462 -2.22 10.45 -19.76
N ASP A 463 -1.34 9.44 -19.65
CA ASP A 463 -0.87 8.65 -20.80
C ASP A 463 -1.95 7.75 -21.39
N ALA A 464 -2.84 7.24 -20.54
CA ALA A 464 -3.94 6.38 -20.92
C ALA A 464 -5.15 6.59 -20.02
N PHE A 465 -6.35 6.34 -20.56
CA PHE A 465 -7.62 6.46 -19.86
C PHE A 465 -8.55 5.30 -20.25
N CYS A 466 -9.11 4.64 -19.24
CA CYS A 466 -10.09 3.57 -19.42
C CYS A 466 -11.52 4.14 -19.40
N ILE A 467 -12.29 3.95 -20.47
CA ILE A 467 -13.68 4.46 -20.54
C ILE A 467 -14.66 3.64 -19.71
N SER A 468 -14.34 2.37 -19.44
CA SER A 468 -15.09 1.45 -18.58
C SER A 468 -14.35 0.11 -18.55
N SER A 469 -14.83 -0.84 -17.75
CA SER A 469 -14.23 -2.17 -17.68
C SER A 469 -15.20 -3.26 -17.29
N GLU A 470 -14.99 -4.43 -17.88
CA GLU A 470 -15.67 -5.69 -17.55
C GLU A 470 -17.19 -5.58 -17.53
N MET A 471 -17.79 -4.72 -18.36
CA MET A 471 -19.23 -4.52 -18.50
C MET A 471 -19.88 -5.61 -19.36
N ARG A 472 -19.46 -6.86 -19.15
CA ARG A 472 -19.85 -8.04 -19.93
C ARG A 472 -21.37 -8.17 -20.09
N GLY A 473 -22.11 -8.04 -18.99
CA GLY A 473 -23.57 -8.14 -19.00
C GLY A 473 -24.25 -7.06 -19.85
N LEU A 474 -23.62 -5.88 -20.00
CA LEU A 474 -24.10 -4.78 -20.83
C LEU A 474 -23.68 -4.95 -22.30
N THR A 475 -22.41 -5.30 -22.56
CA THR A 475 -21.87 -5.37 -23.93
C THR A 475 -22.50 -6.48 -24.77
N GLN A 476 -23.13 -7.47 -24.13
CA GLN A 476 -23.86 -8.56 -24.77
C GLN A 476 -25.35 -8.26 -25.06
N ILE A 477 -25.90 -7.16 -24.54
CA ILE A 477 -27.31 -6.80 -24.74
C ILE A 477 -27.58 -6.47 -26.20
N ARG A 478 -28.64 -7.06 -26.74
CA ARG A 478 -29.18 -6.74 -28.07
C ARG A 478 -30.30 -5.73 -27.92
N GLY A 479 -30.22 -4.66 -28.69
CA GLY A 479 -31.28 -3.67 -28.85
C GLY A 479 -32.29 -4.06 -29.93
N ALA A 480 -33.18 -3.13 -30.29
CA ALA A 480 -34.01 -3.29 -31.48
C ALA A 480 -33.17 -3.37 -32.76
N SER A 481 -31.97 -2.80 -32.75
CA SER A 481 -31.02 -2.83 -33.87
C SER A 481 -29.58 -2.75 -33.38
N GLY A 482 -28.94 -3.90 -33.17
CA GLY A 482 -27.51 -3.99 -32.79
C GLY A 482 -27.29 -4.09 -31.29
N PHE A 483 -26.15 -3.57 -30.81
CA PHE A 483 -25.70 -3.65 -29.42
C PHE A 483 -25.63 -2.25 -28.81
N PRO A 484 -26.68 -1.78 -28.10
CA PRO A 484 -26.79 -0.39 -27.66
C PRO A 484 -25.67 0.04 -26.71
N ALA A 485 -25.22 -0.86 -25.81
CA ALA A 485 -24.15 -0.53 -24.87
C ALA A 485 -22.80 -0.33 -25.58
N VAL A 486 -22.52 -1.14 -26.61
CA VAL A 486 -21.30 -1.00 -27.42
C VAL A 486 -21.32 0.33 -28.18
N ALA A 487 -22.44 0.70 -28.79
CA ALA A 487 -22.59 1.99 -29.46
C ALA A 487 -22.38 3.15 -28.48
N ALA A 488 -22.99 3.09 -27.30
CA ALA A 488 -22.85 4.11 -26.27
C ALA A 488 -21.41 4.23 -25.72
N LEU A 489 -20.66 3.12 -25.61
CA LEU A 489 -19.24 3.14 -25.24
C LEU A 489 -18.37 3.79 -26.32
N VAL A 490 -18.67 3.54 -27.61
CA VAL A 490 -17.96 4.19 -28.73
C VAL A 490 -18.19 5.70 -28.71
N ASP A 491 -19.43 6.14 -28.48
CA ASP A 491 -19.76 7.56 -28.37
C ASP A 491 -19.10 8.20 -27.13
N LEU A 492 -19.10 7.49 -25.99
CA LEU A 492 -18.40 7.94 -24.78
C LEU A 492 -16.89 8.09 -25.00
N ALA A 493 -16.26 7.19 -25.77
CA ALA A 493 -14.84 7.30 -26.10
C ALA A 493 -14.52 8.58 -26.90
N ALA A 494 -15.42 9.00 -27.79
CA ALA A 494 -15.28 10.24 -28.55
C ALA A 494 -15.39 11.48 -27.66
N GLU A 495 -16.26 11.46 -26.65
CA GLU A 495 -16.42 12.54 -25.67
C GLU A 495 -15.21 12.64 -24.73
N VAL A 496 -14.71 11.50 -24.25
CA VAL A 496 -13.44 11.46 -23.49
C VAL A 496 -12.29 12.00 -24.34
N ARG A 497 -12.24 11.69 -25.64
CA ARG A 497 -11.24 12.25 -26.58
C ARG A 497 -11.36 13.77 -26.69
N ALA A 498 -12.56 14.33 -26.63
CA ALA A 498 -12.76 15.78 -26.67
C ALA A 498 -12.16 16.48 -25.43
N LEU A 499 -12.21 15.84 -24.26
CA LEU A 499 -11.64 16.37 -23.01
C LEU A 499 -10.11 16.17 -22.92
N LEU A 500 -9.62 14.97 -23.23
CA LEU A 500 -8.21 14.61 -23.04
C LEU A 500 -7.29 14.97 -24.22
N GLY A 501 -7.87 15.42 -25.34
CA GLY A 501 -7.12 15.70 -26.56
C GLY A 501 -6.48 14.46 -27.19
N PRO A 502 -5.65 14.59 -28.23
CA PRO A 502 -5.15 13.46 -29.02
C PRO A 502 -4.02 12.66 -28.34
N GLY A 503 -3.39 13.18 -27.28
CA GLY A 503 -2.21 12.57 -26.66
C GLY A 503 -2.50 11.33 -25.81
N ALA A 504 -3.63 11.30 -25.10
CA ALA A 504 -3.99 10.19 -24.23
C ALA A 504 -4.44 8.96 -25.05
N ARG A 505 -3.98 7.76 -24.68
CA ARG A 505 -4.57 6.52 -25.21
C ARG A 505 -5.91 6.27 -24.53
N ILE A 506 -6.92 5.88 -25.30
CA ILE A 506 -8.27 5.63 -24.76
C ILE A 506 -8.62 4.19 -25.08
N GLY A 507 -9.08 3.45 -24.06
CA GLY A 507 -9.41 2.03 -24.21
C GLY A 507 -10.50 1.58 -23.26
N TYR A 508 -10.95 0.35 -23.46
CA TYR A 508 -11.90 -0.36 -22.60
C TYR A 508 -11.20 -1.61 -22.06
N ALA A 509 -11.24 -1.82 -20.74
CA ALA A 509 -10.63 -2.99 -20.13
C ALA A 509 -11.66 -4.14 -20.07
N ALA A 510 -11.78 -4.88 -21.17
CA ALA A 510 -12.68 -6.01 -21.29
C ALA A 510 -12.27 -7.17 -20.38
N ASP A 511 -13.26 -7.87 -19.82
CA ASP A 511 -13.03 -9.18 -19.21
C ASP A 511 -12.57 -10.19 -20.28
N TRP A 512 -11.76 -11.17 -19.90
CA TRP A 512 -11.27 -12.18 -20.84
C TRP A 512 -12.43 -12.96 -21.50
N SER A 513 -13.57 -13.12 -20.82
CA SER A 513 -14.75 -13.80 -21.36
C SER A 513 -15.55 -12.96 -22.36
N GLU A 514 -15.26 -11.67 -22.53
CA GLU A 514 -15.88 -10.84 -23.58
C GLU A 514 -15.26 -11.09 -24.97
N TYR A 515 -14.06 -11.69 -25.04
CA TYR A 515 -13.38 -11.99 -26.30
C TYR A 515 -13.85 -13.30 -26.96
N PHE A 516 -14.50 -14.18 -26.19
CA PHE A 516 -15.06 -15.44 -26.66
C PHE A 516 -16.58 -15.30 -26.68
N GLY A 517 -17.09 -14.74 -27.78
CA GLY A 517 -18.53 -14.54 -28.00
C GLY A 517 -19.37 -15.81 -27.92
#